data_AF-A0A9E0QZ28-F1
#
_entry.id   AF-A0A9E0QZ28-F1
#
_cell.length_a   1.000
_cell.length_b   1.000
_cell.length_c   1.000
_cell.angle_alpha   90.00
_cell.angle_beta   90.00
_cell.angle_gamma   90.00
#
_symmetry.space_group_name_H-M   'P 1'
#
loop_
_entity.id
_entity.type
_entity.pdbx_description
1 polymer ?
#
loop_
_entity_poly.entity_id
_entity_poly.type
_entity_poly.pdbx_seq_one_letter_code
_entity_poly.pdbx_strand_id
1 'polypeptide(L)'
;MTNLKTLHFYATPEHECSYLDGFEAKTLFVDPQEIICTDAYSQLSDLGFRRSGKHIYRPYCSSCQACISVRVNGREFVPSKSQKRVISKNKDLTATAV
;
A
#
# COMPACT_ATOMS: atom_id res chain seq x y z
N MET A 1 13.17 -15.19 -13.44
CA MET A 1 12.68 -14.58 -12.18
C MET A 1 12.99 -13.10 -12.24
N THR A 2 11.99 -12.24 -12.20
CA THR A 2 12.19 -10.77 -12.23
C THR A 2 12.75 -10.32 -10.88
N ASN A 3 13.91 -9.67 -10.87
CA ASN A 3 14.54 -9.15 -9.65
C ASN A 3 14.17 -7.66 -9.49
N LEU A 4 13.65 -7.26 -8.32
CA LEU A 4 13.27 -5.86 -8.10
C LEU A 4 14.43 -4.87 -8.24
N LYS A 5 15.67 -5.30 -7.97
CA LYS A 5 16.86 -4.43 -8.08
C LYS A 5 17.22 -4.05 -9.52
N THR A 6 16.67 -4.77 -10.51
CA THR A 6 16.93 -4.52 -11.93
C THR A 6 15.77 -3.85 -12.64
N LEU A 7 14.68 -3.53 -11.93
CA LEU A 7 13.55 -2.83 -12.52
C LEU A 7 13.85 -1.35 -12.69
N HIS A 8 13.48 -0.82 -13.85
CA HIS A 8 13.50 0.61 -14.12
C HIS A 8 12.20 1.25 -13.65
N PHE A 9 12.34 2.43 -13.03
CA PHE A 9 11.21 3.20 -12.55
C PHE A 9 11.24 4.63 -13.11
N TYR A 10 10.07 5.16 -13.46
CA TYR A 10 9.90 6.51 -13.97
C TYR A 10 8.93 7.29 -13.09
N ALA A 11 9.25 8.55 -12.80
CA ALA A 11 8.37 9.43 -12.05
C ALA A 11 7.66 10.41 -13.00
N THR A 12 6.38 10.69 -12.74
CA THR A 12 5.69 11.80 -13.38
C THR A 12 6.26 13.14 -12.90
N PRO A 13 6.03 14.23 -13.66
CA PRO A 13 6.12 15.59 -13.10
C PRO A 13 5.19 15.78 -11.88
N GLU A 14 5.45 16.85 -11.13
CA GLU A 14 4.59 17.30 -10.03
C GLU A 14 3.22 17.72 -10.55
N HIS A 15 2.20 17.37 -9.79
CA HIS A 15 0.81 17.74 -10.03
C HIS A 15 0.09 17.90 -8.70
N GLU A 16 -1.10 18.51 -8.71
CA GLU A 16 -1.92 18.65 -7.51
C GLU A 16 -2.29 17.28 -6.90
N CYS A 17 -2.15 17.16 -5.58
CA CYS A 17 -2.44 15.93 -4.86
C CYS A 17 -3.95 15.67 -4.80
N SER A 18 -4.39 14.51 -5.28
CA SER A 18 -5.81 14.14 -5.27
C SER A 18 -6.40 13.85 -3.87
N TYR A 19 -5.58 13.84 -2.82
CA TYR A 19 -6.03 13.53 -1.44
C TYR A 19 -5.95 14.72 -0.49
N LEU A 20 -5.04 15.66 -0.73
CA LEU A 20 -4.69 16.72 0.22
C LEU A 20 -4.57 18.04 -0.54
N ASP A 21 -5.51 18.94 -0.29
CA ASP A 21 -5.52 20.26 -0.93
C ASP A 21 -4.24 21.04 -0.56
N GLY A 22 -3.65 21.69 -1.56
CA GLY A 22 -2.41 22.48 -1.39
C GLY A 22 -1.12 21.65 -1.32
N PHE A 23 -1.20 20.33 -1.53
CA PHE A 23 -0.02 19.46 -1.66
C PHE A 23 0.23 19.07 -3.10
N GLU A 24 1.49 18.84 -3.44
CA GLU A 24 1.90 18.25 -4.70
C GLU A 24 2.09 16.73 -4.58
N ALA A 25 1.87 16.05 -5.69
CA ALA A 25 2.04 14.62 -5.83
C ALA A 25 2.91 14.29 -7.05
N LYS A 26 3.60 13.14 -6.95
CA LYS A 26 4.22 12.44 -8.07
C LYS A 26 3.77 11.00 -8.04
N THR A 27 3.81 10.34 -9.20
CA THR A 27 3.57 8.90 -9.30
C THR A 27 4.81 8.23 -9.89
N LEU A 28 5.26 7.17 -9.24
CA LEU A 28 6.31 6.29 -9.72
C LEU A 28 5.68 5.13 -10.49
N PHE A 29 6.16 4.85 -11.69
CA PHE A 29 5.76 3.74 -12.53
C PHE A 29 6.92 2.77 -12.69
N VAL A 30 6.62 1.47 -12.70
CA VAL A 30 7.51 0.47 -13.29
C VAL A 30 7.48 0.67 -14.81
N ASP A 31 8.61 0.50 -15.48
CA ASP A 31 8.68 0.54 -16.94
C ASP A 31 7.58 -0.37 -17.56
N PRO A 32 6.66 0.18 -18.37
CA PRO A 32 5.57 -0.61 -18.97
C PRO A 32 6.02 -1.71 -19.94
N GLN A 33 7.29 -1.68 -20.38
CA GLN A 33 7.87 -2.72 -21.24
C GLN A 33 8.38 -3.93 -20.45
N GLU A 34 8.53 -3.80 -19.13
CA GLU A 34 9.01 -4.89 -18.30
C GLU A 34 7.97 -6.00 -18.15
N ILE A 35 8.41 -7.25 -18.28
CA ILE A 35 7.58 -8.43 -18.02
C ILE A 35 7.73 -8.80 -16.55
N ILE A 36 6.71 -8.47 -15.77
CA ILE A 36 6.69 -8.72 -14.32
C ILE A 36 6.10 -10.10 -14.04
N CYS A 37 6.92 -11.00 -13.50
CA CYS A 37 6.44 -12.30 -13.01
C CYS A 37 5.64 -12.14 -11.71
N THR A 38 4.82 -13.14 -11.39
CA THR A 38 3.92 -13.14 -10.21
C THR A 38 4.64 -12.80 -8.91
N ASP A 39 5.83 -13.38 -8.67
CA ASP A 39 6.58 -13.14 -7.43
C ASP A 39 7.02 -11.67 -7.29
N ALA A 40 7.52 -11.07 -8.37
CA ALA A 40 7.91 -9.67 -8.37
C ALA A 40 6.69 -8.76 -8.25
N TYR A 41 5.56 -9.13 -8.85
CA TYR A 41 4.30 -8.41 -8.69
C TYR A 41 3.81 -8.45 -7.23
N SER A 42 3.88 -9.60 -6.56
CA SER A 42 3.55 -9.71 -5.13
C SER A 42 4.43 -8.80 -4.28
N GLN A 43 5.75 -8.80 -4.51
CA GLN A 43 6.65 -7.91 -3.78
C GLN A 43 6.37 -6.43 -4.07
N LEU A 44 6.06 -6.05 -5.31
CA LEU A 44 5.65 -4.68 -5.65
C LEU A 44 4.34 -4.29 -4.94
N SER A 45 3.38 -5.21 -4.84
CA SER A 45 2.14 -5.01 -4.10
C SER A 45 2.40 -4.77 -2.60
N ASP A 46 3.30 -5.54 -1.99
CA ASP A 46 3.71 -5.34 -0.59
C ASP A 46 4.40 -3.98 -0.39
N LEU A 47 5.14 -3.52 -1.41
CA LEU A 47 5.73 -2.19 -1.45
C LEU A 47 4.72 -1.08 -1.79
N GLY A 48 3.43 -1.39 -1.91
CA GLY A 48 2.35 -0.42 -2.12
C GLY A 48 2.10 -0.02 -3.57
N PHE A 49 2.70 -0.71 -4.54
CA PHE A 49 2.36 -0.52 -5.96
C PHE A 49 0.96 -1.07 -6.26
N ARG A 50 0.27 -0.41 -7.18
CA ARG A 50 -1.07 -0.70 -7.69
C ARG A 50 -0.97 -1.02 -9.17
N ARG A 51 -1.99 -1.68 -9.74
CA ARG A 51 -2.00 -2.07 -11.16
C ARG A 51 -3.25 -1.58 -11.89
N SER A 52 -3.05 -0.97 -13.06
CA SER A 52 -4.11 -0.65 -14.03
C SER A 52 -3.70 -1.13 -15.42
N GLY A 53 -4.27 -2.25 -15.86
CA GLY A 53 -3.86 -2.93 -17.09
C GLY A 53 -2.40 -3.38 -17.04
N LYS A 54 -1.57 -2.78 -17.90
CA LYS A 54 -0.11 -3.02 -17.94
C LYS A 54 0.70 -2.07 -17.04
N HIS A 55 0.10 -1.02 -16.52
CA HIS A 55 0.80 -0.03 -15.69
C HIS A 55 0.82 -0.48 -14.24
N ILE A 56 2.02 -0.55 -13.65
CA ILE A 56 2.23 -0.80 -12.22
C ILE A 56 2.83 0.47 -11.63
N TYR A 57 2.19 1.03 -10.60
CA TYR A 57 2.49 2.38 -10.14
C TYR A 57 2.25 2.60 -8.65
N ARG A 58 2.92 3.58 -8.04
CA ARG A 58 2.73 3.98 -6.65
C ARG A 58 2.87 5.50 -6.50
N PRO A 59 2.05 6.16 -5.67
CA PRO A 59 2.30 7.55 -5.25
C PRO A 59 3.68 7.71 -4.59
N TYR A 60 4.44 8.69 -5.04
CA TYR A 60 5.82 8.97 -4.61
C TYR A 60 5.96 10.45 -4.20
N CYS A 61 5.16 10.87 -3.22
CA CYS A 61 5.22 12.21 -2.66
C CYS A 61 6.42 12.32 -1.69
N SER A 62 7.15 13.43 -1.74
CA SER A 62 8.27 13.71 -0.83
C SER A 62 7.82 14.07 0.59
N SER A 63 6.64 14.68 0.71
CA SER A 63 6.16 15.31 1.95
C SER A 63 5.02 14.58 2.65
N CYS A 64 4.49 13.48 2.08
CA CYS A 64 3.36 12.76 2.67
C CYS A 64 3.34 11.27 2.33
N GLN A 65 2.63 10.50 3.16
CA GLN A 65 2.36 9.06 2.94
C GLN A 65 0.85 8.76 2.97
N ALA A 66 0.01 9.78 2.77
CA ALA A 66 -1.44 9.65 2.89
C ALA A 66 -2.04 8.66 1.88
N CYS A 67 -1.40 8.46 0.72
CA CYS A 67 -1.91 7.64 -0.38
C CYS A 67 -1.75 6.12 -0.16
N ILE A 68 -2.35 5.60 0.90
CA ILE A 68 -2.40 4.15 1.19
C ILE A 68 -3.43 3.43 0.32
N SER A 69 -3.07 2.23 -0.16
CA SER A 69 -3.87 1.45 -1.12
C SER A 69 -5.18 0.92 -0.54
N VAL A 70 -5.19 0.57 0.75
CA VAL A 70 -6.36 0.07 1.47
C VAL A 70 -6.45 0.77 2.82
N ARG A 71 -7.67 1.16 3.21
CA ARG A 71 -7.99 1.68 4.55
C ARG A 71 -9.06 0.82 5.17
N VAL A 72 -8.87 0.46 6.44
CA VAL A 72 -9.89 -0.25 7.23
C VAL A 72 -10.44 0.72 8.26
N ASN A 73 -11.76 0.90 8.28
CA ASN A 73 -12.40 1.71 9.30
C ASN A 73 -12.48 0.94 10.63
N GLY A 74 -11.45 1.08 11.47
CA GLY A 74 -11.42 0.45 12.78
C GLY A 74 -12.47 0.97 13.76
N ARG A 75 -13.06 2.16 13.53
CA ARG A 75 -14.03 2.76 14.46
C ARG A 75 -15.39 2.07 14.47
N GLU A 76 -15.73 1.43 13.36
CA GLU A 76 -17.00 0.69 13.20
C GLU A 76 -16.85 -0.79 13.56
N PHE A 77 -15.68 -1.23 14.02
CA PHE A 77 -15.47 -2.60 14.40
C PHE A 77 -16.30 -2.97 15.64
N VAL A 78 -17.25 -3.89 15.48
CA VAL A 78 -18.04 -4.46 16.58
C VAL A 78 -17.66 -5.94 16.74
N PRO A 79 -17.08 -6.34 17.90
CA PRO A 79 -16.70 -7.74 18.12
C PRO A 79 -17.90 -8.68 18.08
N SER A 80 -17.77 -9.79 17.35
CA SER A 80 -18.75 -10.88 17.36
C SER A 80 -18.80 -11.60 18.71
N LYS A 81 -19.84 -12.43 18.95
CA LYS A 81 -19.95 -13.23 20.18
C LYS A 81 -18.73 -14.12 20.42
N SER A 82 -18.17 -14.72 19.37
CA SER A 82 -16.98 -15.57 19.47
C SER A 82 -15.73 -14.74 19.82
N GLN A 83 -15.56 -13.58 19.19
CA GLN A 83 -14.45 -12.67 19.49
C GLN A 83 -14.50 -12.16 20.94
N LYS A 84 -15.69 -11.77 21.43
CA LYS A 84 -15.88 -11.39 22.85
C LYS A 84 -15.47 -12.50 23.82
N ARG A 85 -15.83 -13.76 23.50
CA ARG A 85 -15.44 -14.93 24.31
C ARG A 85 -13.92 -15.13 24.31
N VAL A 86 -13.26 -14.98 23.16
CA VAL A 86 -11.80 -15.09 23.05
C VAL A 86 -11.11 -14.00 23.85
N ILE A 87 -11.53 -12.73 23.71
CA ILE A 87 -10.98 -11.60 24.49
C ILE A 87 -11.11 -11.87 25.99
N SER A 88 -12.27 -12.38 26.44
CA SER A 88 -12.48 -12.65 27.86
C SER A 88 -11.60 -13.78 28.42
N LYS A 89 -11.22 -14.76 27.59
CA LYS A 89 -10.35 -15.88 28.03
C LYS A 89 -8.89 -15.49 28.13
N ASN A 90 -8.47 -14.44 27.44
CA ASN A 90 -7.07 -14.03 27.30
C ASN A 90 -6.83 -12.66 27.95
N LYS A 91 -7.55 -12.34 29.03
CA LYS A 91 -7.43 -11.05 29.74
C LYS A 91 -6.08 -10.88 30.43
N ASP A 92 -5.38 -11.98 30.67
CA ASP A 92 -4.03 -12.06 31.21
C ASP A 92 -2.95 -11.71 30.17
N LEU A 93 -3.28 -11.73 28.88
CA LEU A 93 -2.34 -11.45 27.81
C LEU A 93 -2.24 -9.94 27.54
N THR A 94 -1.01 -9.47 27.38
CA THR A 94 -0.71 -8.11 26.88
C THR A 94 0.01 -8.25 25.55
N ALA A 95 -0.41 -7.48 24.55
CA ALA A 95 0.21 -7.43 23.23
C ALA A 95 0.43 -5.98 22.80
N THR A 96 1.49 -5.75 22.02
CA THR A 96 1.80 -4.45 21.42
C THR A 96 1.75 -4.61 19.91
N ALA A 97 1.06 -3.69 19.22
CA ALA A 97 1.13 -3.62 17.77
C ALA A 97 2.54 -3.18 17.36
N VAL A 98 3.14 -3.89 16.41
CA VAL A 98 4.41 -3.53 15.78
C VAL A 98 4.14 -2.62 14.60
#